data_AF-C7MNB8-F1
#
_entry.id   AF-C7MNB8-F1
#
_cell.length_a   1.000
_cell.length_b   1.000
_cell.length_c   1.000
_cell.angle_alpha   90.00
_cell.angle_beta   90.00
_cell.angle_gamma   90.00
#
_symmetry.space_group_name_H-M   'P 1'
#
loop_
_entity.id
_entity.type
_entity.pdbx_description
1 polymer ?
#
loop_
_entity_poly.entity_id
_entity_poly.type
_entity_poly.pdbx_seq_one_letter_code
_entity_poly.pdbx_strand_id
1 'polypeptide(L)'
;MSIKHCLQTAFSAALPIMAGYLAIGVPCGIMEAQIGLSPWLAFVVSMTFYSGAGQFMVGGMQLAGAPAASIIASVSFVNTRQMLYAAAFSPYFAQVRKPLSFFFSATVTDESFGVNLTRFQQGSWTPAQATAVNVLCMFSWAAANALGAVAGDALPIPAAIASFAMTSIFICLLVSQRHNRITAVVVAVSMLSVCLFKIVGLEGPAILFGACLGVACGLVVRKRVSA
;
A
#
# COMPACT_ATOMS: atom_id res chain seq x y z
N MET A 1 1.52 19.70 26.50
CA MET A 1 2.52 19.59 25.42
C MET A 1 2.20 20.64 24.37
N SER A 2 3.13 21.53 24.02
CA SER A 2 2.88 22.58 23.03
C SER A 2 2.69 21.95 21.64
N ILE A 3 1.69 22.41 20.86
CA ILE A 3 1.38 21.91 19.51
C ILE A 3 2.62 21.95 18.60
N LYS A 4 3.46 22.98 18.74
CA LYS A 4 4.74 23.09 18.01
C LYS A 4 5.68 21.90 18.25
N HIS A 5 5.81 21.48 19.51
CA HIS A 5 6.71 20.40 19.88
C HIS A 5 6.20 19.04 19.37
N CYS A 6 4.88 18.84 19.39
CA CYS A 6 4.22 17.68 18.79
C CYS A 6 4.54 17.59 17.28
N LEU A 7 4.36 18.69 16.55
CA LEU A 7 4.60 18.75 15.11
C LEU A 7 6.09 18.57 14.75
N GLN A 8 7.00 19.19 15.47
CA GLN A 8 8.44 19.02 15.24
C GLN A 8 8.86 17.56 15.41
N THR A 9 8.41 16.91 16.48
CA THR A 9 8.77 15.51 16.76
C THR A 9 8.17 14.57 15.71
N ALA A 10 6.93 14.82 15.30
CA ALA A 10 6.28 14.06 14.23
C ALA A 10 6.98 14.26 12.88
N PHE A 11 7.36 15.49 12.54
CA PHE A 11 8.06 15.80 11.30
C PHE A 11 9.41 15.10 11.19
N SER A 12 10.23 15.14 12.25
CA SER A 12 11.51 14.41 12.28
C SER A 12 11.32 12.89 12.15
N ALA A 13 10.20 12.35 12.64
CA ALA A 13 9.87 10.92 12.48
C ALA A 13 9.39 10.58 11.06
N ALA A 14 8.65 11.49 10.44
CA ALA A 14 8.08 11.32 9.10
C ALA A 14 9.11 11.53 7.99
N LEU A 15 10.16 12.33 8.22
CA LEU A 15 11.11 12.76 7.18
C LEU A 15 11.72 11.60 6.36
N PRO A 16 12.19 10.49 6.95
CA PRO A 16 12.72 9.36 6.16
C PRO A 16 11.63 8.69 5.31
N ILE A 17 10.41 8.59 5.83
CA ILE A 17 9.26 8.02 5.10
C ILE A 17 8.88 8.94 3.94
N MET A 18 8.79 10.24 4.18
CA MET A 18 8.46 11.25 3.16
C MET A 18 9.48 11.22 2.00
N ALA A 19 10.77 11.06 2.30
CA ALA A 19 11.80 10.91 1.27
C ALA A 19 11.58 9.65 0.42
N GLY A 20 11.27 8.51 1.05
CA GLY A 20 10.93 7.28 0.34
C GLY A 20 9.68 7.44 -0.53
N TYR A 21 8.67 8.14 -0.02
CA TYR A 21 7.43 8.41 -0.74
C TYR A 21 7.61 9.32 -1.95
N LEU A 22 8.52 10.28 -1.90
CA LEU A 22 8.86 11.07 -3.09
C LEU A 22 9.48 10.17 -4.17
N ALA A 23 10.42 9.30 -3.79
CA ALA A 23 11.10 8.40 -4.72
C ALA A 23 10.15 7.40 -5.39
N ILE A 24 9.16 6.90 -4.64
CA ILE A 24 8.22 5.88 -5.11
C ILE A 24 6.95 6.49 -5.71
N GLY A 25 6.48 7.60 -5.16
CA GLY A 25 5.25 8.28 -5.58
C GLY A 25 5.38 8.97 -6.94
N VAL A 26 6.55 9.51 -7.28
CA VAL A 26 6.74 10.10 -8.63
C VAL A 26 6.46 9.07 -9.74
N PRO A 27 7.05 7.85 -9.73
CA PRO A 27 6.66 6.78 -10.65
C PRO A 27 5.17 6.41 -10.63
N CYS A 28 4.53 6.42 -9.45
CA CYS A 28 3.10 6.13 -9.33
C CYS A 28 2.26 7.22 -10.03
N GLY A 29 2.57 8.48 -9.79
CA GLY A 29 1.93 9.62 -10.46
C GLY A 29 2.09 9.60 -11.97
N ILE A 30 3.27 9.21 -12.49
CA ILE A 30 3.47 9.05 -13.93
C ILE A 30 2.56 7.96 -14.49
N MET A 31 2.41 6.84 -13.77
CA MET A 31 1.50 5.78 -14.16
C MET A 31 0.02 6.22 -14.08
N GLU A 32 -0.35 7.04 -13.10
CA GLU A 32 -1.68 7.65 -13.02
C GLU A 32 -1.98 8.54 -14.23
N ALA A 33 -1.00 9.33 -14.70
CA ALA A 33 -1.16 10.12 -15.93
C ALA A 33 -1.41 9.23 -17.16
N GLN A 34 -0.76 8.06 -17.26
CA GLN A 34 -0.97 7.14 -18.39
C GLN A 34 -2.38 6.56 -18.47
N ILE A 35 -3.08 6.45 -17.34
CA ILE A 35 -4.49 6.05 -17.31
C ILE A 35 -5.46 7.25 -17.38
N GLY A 36 -4.94 8.45 -17.65
CA GLY A 36 -5.71 9.67 -17.89
C GLY A 36 -6.06 10.49 -16.65
N LEU A 37 -5.43 10.24 -15.49
CA LEU A 37 -5.64 11.08 -14.31
C LEU A 37 -4.85 12.38 -14.45
N SER A 38 -5.55 13.51 -14.32
CA SER A 38 -4.88 14.81 -14.23
C SER A 38 -4.08 14.93 -12.92
N PRO A 39 -3.06 15.82 -12.85
CA PRO A 39 -2.27 16.00 -11.63
C PRO A 39 -3.10 16.35 -10.38
N TRP A 40 -4.17 17.12 -10.57
CA TRP A 40 -5.12 17.43 -9.50
C TRP A 40 -5.89 16.18 -9.04
N LEU A 41 -6.35 15.37 -9.98
CA LEU A 41 -7.08 14.14 -9.65
C LEU A 41 -6.16 13.11 -8.99
N ALA A 42 -4.91 12.97 -9.44
CA ALA A 42 -3.86 12.19 -8.80
C ALA A 42 -3.66 12.59 -7.33
N PHE A 43 -3.59 13.90 -7.05
CA PHE A 43 -3.50 14.42 -5.69
C PHE A 43 -4.72 14.03 -4.83
N VAL A 44 -5.94 14.25 -5.35
CA VAL A 44 -7.19 13.96 -4.64
C VAL A 44 -7.36 12.46 -4.37
N VAL A 45 -7.07 11.61 -5.36
CA VAL A 45 -7.09 10.15 -5.21
C VAL A 45 -6.09 9.72 -4.14
N SER A 46 -4.88 10.28 -4.16
CA SER A 46 -3.86 9.94 -3.15
C SER A 46 -4.22 10.36 -1.73
N MET A 47 -4.99 11.45 -1.57
CA MET A 47 -5.47 11.94 -0.27
C MET A 47 -6.70 11.19 0.25
N THR A 48 -7.50 10.58 -0.64
CA THR A 48 -8.76 9.91 -0.29
C THR A 48 -8.63 8.39 -0.27
N PHE A 49 -7.90 7.85 -1.24
CA PHE A 49 -7.52 6.45 -1.37
C PHE A 49 -6.02 6.30 -1.12
N TYR A 50 -5.64 6.42 0.16
CA TYR A 50 -4.26 6.41 0.58
C TYR A 50 -3.71 4.98 0.68
N SER A 51 -3.25 4.45 -0.44
CA SER A 51 -2.59 3.15 -0.53
C SER A 51 -1.59 3.12 -1.68
N GLY A 52 -0.29 3.10 -1.36
CA GLY A 52 0.76 3.06 -2.38
C GLY A 52 0.66 1.83 -3.29
N ALA A 53 0.64 0.63 -2.69
CA ALA A 53 0.46 -0.61 -3.44
C ALA A 53 -0.88 -0.66 -4.18
N GLY A 54 -1.95 -0.12 -3.58
CA GLY A 54 -3.26 -0.05 -4.21
C GLY A 54 -3.27 0.84 -5.45
N GLN A 55 -2.69 2.04 -5.38
CA GLN A 55 -2.62 2.97 -6.52
C GLN A 55 -1.77 2.40 -7.67
N PHE A 56 -0.62 1.78 -7.35
CA PHE A 56 0.16 1.04 -8.35
C PHE A 56 -0.65 -0.08 -9.02
N MET A 57 -1.39 -0.83 -8.23
CA MET A 57 -2.22 -1.92 -8.71
C MET A 57 -3.35 -1.45 -9.61
N VAL A 58 -4.08 -0.40 -9.20
CA VAL A 58 -5.14 0.22 -10.01
C VAL A 58 -4.59 0.63 -11.36
N GLY A 59 -3.51 1.43 -11.37
CA GLY A 59 -2.97 1.99 -12.59
C GLY A 59 -2.56 0.91 -13.59
N GLY A 60 -1.72 -0.05 -13.20
CA GLY A 60 -1.29 -1.01 -14.21
C GLY A 60 -2.25 -2.18 -14.46
N MET A 61 -3.19 -2.51 -13.55
CA MET A 61 -4.27 -3.45 -13.93
C MET A 61 -5.18 -2.81 -14.98
N GLN A 62 -5.42 -1.50 -14.86
CA GLN A 62 -6.12 -0.73 -15.87
C GLN A 62 -5.34 -0.68 -17.19
N LEU A 63 -4.03 -0.43 -17.17
CA LEU A 63 -3.18 -0.50 -18.38
C LEU A 63 -3.15 -1.90 -19.01
N ALA A 64 -3.29 -2.95 -18.20
CA ALA A 64 -3.39 -4.33 -18.66
C ALA A 64 -4.81 -4.72 -19.15
N GLY A 65 -5.77 -3.79 -19.15
CA GLY A 65 -7.14 -4.05 -19.62
C GLY A 65 -7.97 -4.93 -18.69
N ALA A 66 -7.59 -5.04 -17.41
CA ALA A 66 -8.34 -5.84 -16.45
C ALA A 66 -9.74 -5.25 -16.18
N PRO A 67 -10.78 -6.08 -16.00
CA PRO A 67 -12.11 -5.59 -15.69
C PRO A 67 -12.15 -4.92 -14.30
N ALA A 68 -12.91 -3.84 -14.17
CA ALA A 68 -13.00 -3.03 -12.94
C ALA A 68 -13.33 -3.85 -11.70
N ALA A 69 -14.19 -4.87 -11.80
CA ALA A 69 -14.53 -5.76 -10.69
C ALA A 69 -13.30 -6.52 -10.14
N SER A 70 -12.38 -6.94 -11.02
CA SER A 70 -11.13 -7.61 -10.61
C SER A 70 -10.17 -6.64 -9.94
N ILE A 71 -10.08 -5.41 -10.47
CA ILE A 71 -9.26 -4.34 -9.87
C ILE A 71 -9.74 -4.05 -8.45
N ILE A 72 -11.04 -3.78 -8.28
CA ILE A 72 -11.64 -3.49 -6.97
C ILE A 72 -11.39 -4.66 -6.01
N ALA A 73 -11.71 -5.90 -6.41
CA ALA A 73 -11.53 -7.06 -5.55
C ALA A 73 -10.07 -7.26 -5.12
N SER A 74 -9.13 -7.14 -6.05
CA SER A 74 -7.71 -7.37 -5.79
C SER A 74 -7.10 -6.26 -4.94
N VAL A 75 -7.45 -5.00 -5.21
CA VAL A 75 -7.03 -3.84 -4.43
C VAL A 75 -7.61 -3.90 -3.01
N SER A 76 -8.89 -4.24 -2.86
CA SER A 76 -9.51 -4.46 -1.55
C SER A 76 -8.80 -5.57 -0.78
N PHE A 77 -8.47 -6.68 -1.45
CA PHE A 77 -7.76 -7.80 -0.84
C PHE A 77 -6.37 -7.42 -0.35
N VAL A 78 -5.57 -6.75 -1.17
CA VAL A 78 -4.22 -6.27 -0.78
C VAL A 78 -4.30 -5.26 0.38
N ASN A 79 -5.30 -4.40 0.39
CA ASN A 79 -5.48 -3.38 1.43
C ASN A 79 -5.97 -3.91 2.77
N THR A 80 -6.41 -5.18 2.88
CA THR A 80 -6.76 -5.79 4.17
C THR A 80 -5.63 -5.71 5.19
N ARG A 81 -4.36 -5.67 4.74
CA ARG A 81 -3.19 -5.47 5.61
C ARG A 81 -3.23 -4.17 6.41
N GLN A 82 -3.74 -3.07 5.82
CA GLN A 82 -3.87 -1.79 6.51
C GLN A 82 -4.87 -1.90 7.67
N MET A 83 -5.93 -2.70 7.49
CA MET A 83 -6.90 -2.99 8.55
C MET A 83 -6.26 -3.74 9.72
N LEU A 84 -5.34 -4.68 9.45
CA LEU A 84 -4.58 -5.38 10.48
C LEU A 84 -3.63 -4.44 11.23
N TYR A 85 -2.97 -3.51 10.53
CA TYR A 85 -2.13 -2.49 11.15
C TYR A 85 -2.94 -1.57 12.06
N ALA A 86 -4.09 -1.10 11.60
CA ALA A 86 -4.99 -0.30 12.41
C ALA A 86 -5.47 -1.07 13.66
N ALA A 87 -5.83 -2.35 13.50
CA ALA A 87 -6.26 -3.20 14.62
C ALA A 87 -5.16 -3.38 15.68
N ALA A 88 -3.89 -3.51 15.27
CA ALA A 88 -2.77 -3.63 16.19
C ALA A 88 -2.57 -2.38 17.08
N PHE A 89 -3.06 -1.21 16.65
CA PHE A 89 -3.02 0.01 17.46
C PHE A 89 -4.21 0.18 18.42
N SER A 90 -5.18 -0.75 18.41
CA SER A 90 -6.36 -0.70 19.28
C SER A 90 -6.03 -0.44 20.77
N PRO A 91 -5.03 -1.09 21.39
CA PRO A 91 -4.69 -0.83 22.80
C PRO A 91 -4.21 0.60 23.06
N TYR A 92 -3.47 1.19 22.14
CA TYR A 92 -2.91 2.55 22.28
C TYR A 92 -3.95 3.65 22.04
N PHE A 93 -5.06 3.31 21.38
CA PHE A 93 -6.14 4.25 21.03
C PHE A 93 -7.43 4.02 21.84
N ALA A 94 -7.42 3.13 22.84
CA ALA A 94 -8.61 2.75 23.61
C ALA A 94 -9.30 3.94 24.31
N GLN A 95 -8.52 4.92 24.80
CA GLN A 95 -9.04 6.11 25.49
C GLN A 95 -9.07 7.37 24.60
N VAL A 96 -8.82 7.23 23.31
CA VAL A 96 -8.72 8.34 22.36
C VAL A 96 -10.10 8.68 21.79
N ARG A 97 -10.33 9.97 21.48
CA ARG A 97 -11.57 10.42 20.82
C ARG A 97 -11.77 9.67 19.50
N LYS A 98 -12.96 9.08 19.31
CA LYS A 98 -13.37 8.34 18.11
C LYS A 98 -12.95 8.96 16.76
N PRO A 99 -13.13 10.29 16.51
CA PRO A 99 -12.71 10.86 15.23
C PRO A 99 -11.19 10.75 15.00
N LEU A 100 -10.38 10.96 16.03
CA LEU A 100 -8.92 10.86 15.91
C LEU A 100 -8.50 9.40 15.69
N SER A 101 -9.11 8.45 16.41
CA SER A 101 -8.87 7.03 16.21
C SER A 101 -9.26 6.57 14.81
N PHE A 102 -10.37 7.07 14.27
CA PHE A 102 -10.80 6.79 12.90
C PHE A 102 -9.81 7.34 11.88
N PHE A 103 -9.45 8.62 11.98
CA PHE A 103 -8.48 9.24 11.06
C PHE A 103 -7.12 8.54 11.11
N PHE A 104 -6.62 8.20 12.30
CA PHE A 104 -5.38 7.43 12.42
C PHE A 104 -5.49 6.06 11.75
N SER A 105 -6.57 5.32 12.02
CA SER A 105 -6.81 3.99 11.45
C SER A 105 -6.94 4.02 9.93
N ALA A 106 -7.52 5.08 9.37
CA ALA A 106 -7.67 5.26 7.92
C ALA A 106 -6.37 5.66 7.21
N THR A 107 -5.37 6.15 7.95
CA THR A 107 -4.14 6.75 7.39
C THR A 107 -2.87 5.99 7.77
N VAL A 108 -2.98 4.80 8.35
CA VAL A 108 -1.82 3.98 8.71
C VAL A 108 -1.28 3.25 7.47
N THR A 109 0.04 3.27 7.30
CA THR A 109 0.76 2.48 6.27
C THR A 109 1.76 1.54 6.92
N ASP A 110 2.42 0.69 6.14
CA ASP A 110 3.48 -0.21 6.61
C ASP A 110 4.67 0.56 7.19
N GLU A 111 5.06 1.68 6.58
CA GLU A 111 6.15 2.53 7.04
C GLU A 111 5.76 3.28 8.31
N SER A 112 4.57 3.88 8.32
CA SER A 112 4.09 4.62 9.49
C SER A 112 3.74 3.68 10.64
N PHE A 113 3.30 2.45 10.36
CA PHE A 113 3.10 1.39 11.34
C PHE A 113 4.41 1.05 12.05
N GLY A 114 5.50 0.79 11.31
CA GLY A 114 6.80 0.44 11.90
C GLY A 114 7.34 1.55 12.82
N VAL A 115 7.30 2.79 12.37
CA VAL A 115 7.76 3.95 13.16
C VAL A 115 6.87 4.20 14.37
N ASN A 116 5.54 4.23 14.18
CA ASN A 116 4.61 4.50 15.28
C ASN A 116 4.63 3.39 16.33
N LEU A 117 4.61 2.12 15.93
CA LEU A 117 4.59 1.00 16.87
C LEU A 117 5.84 0.98 17.74
N THR A 118 7.02 1.18 17.14
CA THR A 118 8.29 1.24 17.88
C THR A 118 8.27 2.35 18.93
N ARG A 119 7.76 3.54 18.59
CA ARG A 119 7.71 4.67 19.54
C ARG A 119 6.64 4.50 20.61
N PHE A 120 5.50 3.90 20.27
CA PHE A 120 4.48 3.53 21.27
C PHE A 120 5.01 2.50 22.28
N GLN A 121 5.76 1.50 21.83
CA GLN A 121 6.41 0.52 22.71
C GLN A 121 7.47 1.14 23.63
N GLN A 122 8.15 2.20 23.18
CA GLN A 122 9.10 2.96 23.97
C GLN A 122 8.44 3.96 24.95
N GLY A 123 7.11 4.10 24.92
CA GLY A 123 6.38 5.06 25.76
C GLY A 123 6.62 6.53 25.41
N SER A 124 7.27 6.83 24.28
CA SER A 124 7.66 8.19 23.89
C SER A 124 6.66 8.89 22.96
N TRP A 125 5.50 8.26 22.71
CA TRP A 125 4.58 8.63 21.65
C TRP A 125 3.15 8.85 22.11
N THR A 126 2.50 9.87 21.53
CA THR A 126 1.08 10.15 21.73
C THR A 126 0.28 9.83 20.46
N PRO A 127 -1.01 9.48 20.58
CA PRO A 127 -1.93 9.32 19.45
C PRO A 127 -1.95 10.50 18.47
N ALA A 128 -1.80 11.73 18.99
CA ALA A 128 -1.73 12.94 18.17
C ALA A 128 -0.45 13.01 17.33
N GLN A 129 0.71 12.68 17.91
CA GLN A 129 1.98 12.61 17.16
C GLN A 129 1.94 11.51 16.10
N ALA A 130 1.36 10.36 16.43
CA ALA A 130 1.22 9.25 15.49
C ALA A 130 0.35 9.62 14.28
N THR A 131 -0.78 10.30 14.54
CA THR A 131 -1.66 10.79 13.48
C THR A 131 -0.98 11.88 12.66
N ALA A 132 -0.20 12.77 13.29
CA ALA A 132 0.54 13.80 12.57
C ALA A 132 1.58 13.21 11.61
N VAL A 133 2.28 12.14 11.99
CA VAL A 133 3.18 11.41 11.07
C VAL A 133 2.42 10.90 9.85
N ASN A 134 1.29 10.20 10.07
CA ASN A 134 0.49 9.67 8.98
C ASN A 134 0.04 10.76 8.00
N VAL A 135 -0.43 11.90 8.53
CA VAL A 135 -0.90 13.02 7.71
C VAL A 135 0.25 13.65 6.92
N LEU A 136 1.42 13.87 7.54
CA LEU A 136 2.60 14.40 6.84
C LEU A 136 3.06 13.47 5.71
N CYS A 137 3.09 12.17 5.97
CA CYS A 137 3.40 11.15 4.97
C CYS A 137 2.36 11.13 3.85
N MET A 138 1.06 11.20 4.18
CA MET A 138 -0.02 11.24 3.19
C MET A 138 0.08 12.46 2.25
N PHE A 139 0.36 13.65 2.80
CA PHE A 139 0.61 14.84 1.99
C PHE A 139 1.85 14.69 1.10
N SER A 140 2.93 14.12 1.63
CA SER A 140 4.14 13.86 0.85
C SER A 140 3.88 12.90 -0.31
N TRP A 141 3.09 11.85 -0.08
CA TRP A 141 2.67 10.89 -1.10
C TRP A 141 1.80 11.53 -2.17
N ALA A 142 0.78 12.29 -1.77
CA ALA A 142 -0.10 12.99 -2.70
C ALA A 142 0.64 14.02 -3.54
N ALA A 143 1.57 14.77 -2.93
CA ALA A 143 2.43 15.71 -3.64
C ALA A 143 3.36 14.98 -4.63
N ALA A 144 3.95 13.84 -4.24
CA ALA A 144 4.77 13.02 -5.11
C ALA A 144 4.00 12.53 -6.35
N ASN A 145 2.77 12.04 -6.16
CA ASN A 145 1.92 11.56 -7.25
C ASN A 145 1.48 12.71 -8.16
N ALA A 146 1.12 13.86 -7.60
CA ALA A 146 0.80 15.04 -8.41
C ALA A 146 1.99 15.50 -9.25
N LEU A 147 3.19 15.57 -8.66
CA LEU A 147 4.42 15.90 -9.36
C LEU A 147 4.76 14.86 -10.43
N GLY A 148 4.58 13.57 -10.11
CA GLY A 148 4.72 12.48 -11.07
C GLY A 148 3.75 12.60 -12.24
N ALA A 149 2.49 12.95 -11.99
CA ALA A 149 1.50 13.12 -13.04
C ALA A 149 1.85 14.30 -13.96
N VAL A 150 2.32 15.43 -13.41
CA VAL A 150 2.85 16.56 -14.21
C VAL A 150 4.04 16.11 -15.06
N ALA A 151 4.97 15.35 -14.48
CA ALA A 151 6.12 14.83 -15.20
C ALA A 151 5.74 13.79 -16.26
N GLY A 152 4.68 13.00 -16.04
CA GLY A 152 4.16 12.01 -16.96
C GLY A 152 3.58 12.60 -18.23
N ASP A 153 2.94 13.78 -18.14
CA ASP A 153 2.49 14.53 -19.32
C ASP A 153 3.67 15.11 -20.13
N ALA A 154 4.77 15.46 -19.46
CA ALA A 154 5.96 16.04 -20.08
C ALA A 154 6.94 15.00 -20.65
N LEU A 155 6.98 13.80 -20.07
CA LEU A 155 7.88 12.72 -20.45
C LEU A 155 7.05 11.58 -21.06
N PRO A 156 7.16 11.30 -22.37
CA PRO A 156 6.51 10.15 -22.99
C PRO A 156 7.16 8.86 -22.48
N ILE A 157 6.77 8.42 -21.29
CA ILE A 157 7.27 7.19 -20.67
C ILE A 157 6.64 6.01 -21.41
N PRO A 158 7.45 5.11 -22.00
CA PRO A 158 6.93 3.89 -22.62
C PRO A 158 6.09 3.09 -21.62
N ALA A 159 4.94 2.57 -22.04
CA ALA A 159 4.07 1.74 -21.21
C ALA A 159 4.81 0.54 -20.57
N ALA A 160 5.89 0.08 -21.21
CA ALA A 160 6.78 -0.94 -20.66
C ALA A 160 7.45 -0.53 -19.33
N ILE A 161 7.86 0.74 -19.19
CA ILE A 161 8.49 1.25 -17.97
C ILE A 161 7.45 1.39 -16.84
N ALA A 162 6.24 1.86 -17.16
CA ALA A 162 5.15 1.92 -16.19
C ALA A 162 4.72 0.53 -15.69
N SER A 163 4.62 -0.43 -16.61
CA SER A 163 4.35 -1.83 -16.26
C SER A 163 5.47 -2.44 -15.41
N PHE A 164 6.72 -2.04 -15.65
CA PHE A 164 7.86 -2.42 -14.83
C PHE A 164 7.80 -1.81 -13.42
N ALA A 165 7.39 -0.55 -13.28
CA ALA A 165 7.25 0.10 -11.97
C ALA A 165 6.26 -0.65 -11.07
N MET A 166 5.10 -1.04 -11.62
CA MET A 166 4.14 -1.86 -10.87
C MET A 166 4.72 -3.25 -10.52
N THR A 167 5.31 -3.93 -11.51
CA THR A 167 5.86 -5.28 -11.26
C THR A 167 6.94 -5.24 -10.19
N SER A 168 7.79 -4.20 -10.21
CA SER A 168 8.89 -4.00 -9.26
C SER A 168 8.40 -3.78 -7.84
N ILE A 169 7.33 -2.99 -7.62
CA ILE A 169 6.82 -2.78 -6.25
C ILE A 169 6.27 -4.07 -5.65
N PHE A 170 5.57 -4.89 -6.44
CA PHE A 170 5.07 -6.18 -5.96
C PHE A 170 6.19 -7.18 -5.69
N ILE A 171 7.23 -7.22 -6.53
CA ILE A 171 8.42 -8.03 -6.27
C ILE A 171 9.12 -7.57 -4.99
N CYS A 172 9.29 -6.26 -4.81
CA CYS A 172 9.88 -5.68 -3.60
C CYS A 172 9.07 -6.07 -2.34
N LEU A 173 7.75 -5.94 -2.40
CA LEU A 173 6.83 -6.35 -1.32
C LEU A 173 6.93 -7.85 -1.02
N LEU A 174 7.07 -8.68 -2.04
CA LEU A 174 7.18 -10.13 -1.91
C LEU A 174 8.51 -10.54 -1.27
N VAL A 175 9.62 -9.98 -1.76
CA VAL A 175 10.98 -10.26 -1.25
C VAL A 175 11.14 -9.76 0.19
N SER A 176 10.44 -8.69 0.56
CA SER A 176 10.43 -8.16 1.93
C SER A 176 9.69 -9.05 2.93
N GLN A 177 8.96 -10.07 2.47
CA GLN A 177 8.27 -11.01 3.37
C GLN A 177 9.25 -11.98 4.05
N ARG A 178 8.84 -12.52 5.19
CA ARG A 178 9.56 -13.60 5.87
C ARG A 178 9.68 -14.81 4.94
N HIS A 179 10.90 -15.20 4.60
CA HIS A 179 11.16 -16.39 3.80
C HIS A 179 11.05 -17.65 4.67
N ASN A 180 9.96 -18.40 4.48
CA ASN A 180 9.73 -19.68 5.14
C ASN A 180 9.00 -20.64 4.18
N ARG A 181 8.85 -21.91 4.59
CA ARG A 181 8.17 -22.93 3.79
C ARG A 181 6.73 -22.55 3.42
N ILE A 182 6.03 -21.83 4.29
CA ILE A 182 4.64 -21.39 4.05
C ILE A 182 4.63 -20.34 2.93
N THR A 183 5.47 -19.31 3.01
CA THR A 183 5.61 -18.27 1.98
C THR A 183 5.97 -18.89 0.63
N ALA A 184 6.90 -19.86 0.60
CA ALA A 184 7.26 -20.55 -0.64
C ALA A 184 6.08 -21.29 -1.27
N VAL A 185 5.28 -22.01 -0.46
CA VAL A 185 4.07 -22.70 -0.95
C VAL A 185 3.02 -21.71 -1.44
N VAL A 186 2.77 -20.63 -0.68
CA VAL A 186 1.81 -19.58 -1.07
C VAL A 186 2.18 -18.99 -2.42
N VAL A 187 3.47 -18.64 -2.62
CA VAL A 187 3.97 -18.11 -3.89
C VAL A 187 3.79 -19.11 -5.03
N ALA A 188 4.25 -20.35 -4.84
CA ALA A 188 4.16 -21.38 -5.88
C ALA A 188 2.71 -21.64 -6.31
N VAL A 189 1.81 -21.81 -5.34
CA VAL A 189 0.38 -22.06 -5.61
C VAL A 189 -0.27 -20.85 -6.28
N SER A 190 0.02 -19.64 -5.80
CA SER A 190 -0.52 -18.41 -6.40
C SER A 190 -0.09 -18.28 -7.86
N MET A 191 1.21 -18.44 -8.14
CA MET A 191 1.76 -18.33 -9.50
C MET A 191 1.18 -19.39 -10.43
N LEU A 192 1.16 -20.67 -10.01
CA LEU A 192 0.61 -21.76 -10.81
C LEU A 192 -0.88 -21.55 -11.10
N SER A 193 -1.64 -21.11 -10.11
CA SER A 193 -3.07 -20.83 -10.26
C SER A 193 -3.33 -19.69 -11.25
N VAL A 194 -2.60 -18.58 -11.15
CA VAL A 194 -2.73 -17.46 -12.10
C VAL A 194 -2.40 -17.91 -13.52
N CYS A 195 -1.31 -18.66 -13.72
CA CYS A 195 -0.95 -19.19 -15.03
C CYS A 195 -2.04 -20.09 -15.60
N LEU A 196 -2.59 -21.00 -14.78
CA LEU A 196 -3.65 -21.91 -15.21
C LEU A 196 -4.92 -21.15 -15.60
N PHE A 197 -5.35 -20.18 -14.78
CA PHE A 197 -6.54 -19.39 -15.09
C PHE A 197 -6.37 -18.53 -16.35
N LYS A 198 -5.17 -17.99 -16.59
CA LYS A 198 -4.89 -17.28 -17.85
C LYS A 198 -4.97 -18.20 -19.06
N ILE A 199 -4.44 -19.42 -18.98
CA ILE A 199 -4.52 -20.42 -20.07
C ILE A 199 -5.98 -20.80 -20.37
N VAL A 200 -6.83 -20.86 -19.34
CA VAL A 200 -8.27 -21.18 -19.47
C VAL A 200 -9.11 -19.98 -19.97
N GLY A 201 -8.50 -18.81 -20.20
CA GLY A 201 -9.19 -17.61 -20.68
C GLY A 201 -9.88 -16.79 -19.59
N LEU A 202 -9.63 -17.09 -18.30
CA LEU A 202 -10.14 -16.35 -17.15
C LEU A 202 -9.18 -15.21 -16.76
N GLU A 203 -8.87 -14.32 -17.70
CA GLU A 203 -7.84 -13.28 -17.51
C GLU A 203 -8.18 -12.30 -16.37
N GLY A 204 -9.46 -11.92 -16.26
CA GLY A 204 -9.93 -10.98 -15.24
C GLY A 204 -9.72 -11.48 -13.80
N PRO A 205 -10.37 -12.58 -13.38
CA PRO A 205 -10.33 -13.01 -11.99
C PRO A 205 -9.10 -13.87 -11.63
N ALA A 206 -8.23 -14.20 -12.60
CA ALA A 206 -7.05 -15.03 -12.37
C ALA A 206 -6.21 -14.57 -11.17
N ILE A 207 -5.99 -13.26 -11.03
CA ILE A 207 -5.18 -12.67 -9.96
C ILE A 207 -5.84 -12.90 -8.60
N LEU A 208 -7.14 -12.64 -8.50
CA LEU A 208 -7.90 -12.83 -7.26
C LEU A 208 -7.94 -14.30 -6.85
N PHE A 209 -8.30 -15.20 -7.78
CA PHE A 209 -8.36 -16.62 -7.47
C PHE A 209 -6.99 -17.21 -7.13
N GLY A 210 -5.93 -16.77 -7.82
CA GLY A 210 -4.57 -17.15 -7.47
C GLY A 210 -4.20 -16.74 -6.06
N ALA A 211 -4.50 -15.50 -5.66
CA ALA A 211 -4.28 -15.03 -4.30
C ALA A 211 -5.08 -15.83 -3.26
N CYS A 212 -6.36 -16.08 -3.51
CA CYS A 212 -7.22 -16.86 -2.61
C CYS A 212 -6.73 -18.31 -2.44
N LEU A 213 -6.37 -18.99 -3.54
CA LEU A 213 -5.85 -20.36 -3.49
C LEU A 213 -4.49 -20.42 -2.79
N GLY A 214 -3.60 -19.48 -3.07
CA GLY A 214 -2.32 -19.36 -2.37
C GLY A 214 -2.50 -19.23 -0.86
N VAL A 215 -3.38 -18.33 -0.43
CA VAL A 215 -3.68 -18.14 1.00
C VAL A 215 -4.33 -19.38 1.61
N ALA A 216 -5.31 -20.00 0.94
CA ALA A 216 -5.96 -21.22 1.42
C ALA A 216 -4.95 -22.35 1.64
N CYS A 217 -4.06 -22.61 0.66
CA CYS A 217 -2.99 -23.59 0.78
C CYS A 217 -1.99 -23.22 1.89
N GLY A 218 -1.60 -21.96 1.99
CA GLY A 218 -0.72 -21.47 3.06
C GLY A 218 -1.29 -21.71 4.46
N LEU A 219 -2.60 -21.51 4.65
CA LEU A 219 -3.28 -21.78 5.91
C LEU A 219 -3.31 -23.28 6.26
N VAL A 220 -3.52 -24.14 5.27
CA VAL A 220 -3.49 -25.61 5.46
C VAL A 220 -2.09 -26.07 5.87
N VAL A 221 -1.05 -25.59 5.19
CA VAL A 221 0.35 -25.92 5.53
C VAL A 221 0.71 -25.38 6.91
N ARG A 222 0.31 -24.15 7.24
CA ARG A 222 0.55 -23.57 8.57
C ARG A 222 -0.06 -24.44 9.67
N LYS A 223 -1.31 -24.89 9.50
CA LYS A 223 -1.96 -25.80 10.46
C LYS A 223 -1.20 -27.11 10.65
N ARG A 224 -0.62 -27.66 9.58
CA ARG A 224 0.16 -28.92 9.64
C ARG A 224 1.57 -28.76 10.22
N VAL A 225 2.15 -27.56 10.15
CA VAL A 225 3.48 -27.26 10.72
C VAL A 225 3.39 -26.85 12.20
N SER A 226 2.23 -26.33 12.62
CA SER A 226 1.96 -25.94 14.02
C SER A 226 1.25 -27.02 14.85
N ALA A 227 0.94 -28.17 14.25
CA ALA A 227 0.41 -29.37 14.91
C ALA A 227 1.53 -30.42 15.04
#